data_AF-A0A379X6P5-F1
#
_entry.id   AF-A0A379X6P5-F1
#
_cell.length_a   1.000
_cell.length_b   1.000
_cell.length_c   1.000
_cell.angle_alpha   90.00
_cell.angle_beta   90.00
_cell.angle_gamma   90.00
#
_symmetry.space_group_name_H-M   'P 1'
#
loop_
_entity.id
_entity.type
_entity.pdbx_description
1 polymer ?
#
loop_
_entity_poly.entity_id
_entity_poly.type
_entity_poly.pdbx_seq_one_letter_code
_entity_poly.pdbx_strand_id
1 'polypeptide(L)'
;MQTVAATAATAPAAPTSPEATTPPIGEIGPIVPPEDNRAARALAALQRGRRRENRWDEPAPCPSCGHDPGHRGGRLAQHQDLQISWLEPDPSDDNPGGMVVAHHCTECQPAQRFPITCADPHCDNGPILGGQLAIDAAAPGAQLPELVYWWLARRGWRDTAAGLVCPEHA
;
A
#
# COMPACT_ATOMS: atom_id res chain seq x y z
N MET A 1 -6.63 -62.79 25.69
CA MET A 1 -7.70 -62.34 26.61
C MET A 1 -7.44 -60.89 26.97
N GLN A 2 -8.18 -59.96 26.38
CA GLN A 2 -8.32 -58.59 26.90
C GLN A 2 -9.60 -58.00 26.28
N THR A 3 -10.66 -58.07 27.07
CA THR A 3 -11.93 -57.37 26.92
C THR A 3 -11.80 -55.99 27.56
N VAL A 4 -12.21 -54.94 26.85
CA VAL A 4 -12.64 -53.67 27.47
C VAL A 4 -13.88 -53.15 26.76
N ALA A 5 -14.79 -52.66 27.59
CA ALA A 5 -16.22 -52.62 27.41
C ALA A 5 -16.71 -51.37 26.67
N ALA A 6 -17.81 -51.55 25.94
CA ALA A 6 -18.64 -50.48 25.41
C ALA A 6 -19.51 -49.88 26.53
N THR A 7 -19.50 -48.56 26.66
CA THR A 7 -20.44 -47.81 27.49
C THR A 7 -21.51 -47.17 26.60
N ALA A 8 -22.74 -47.64 26.79
CA ALA A 8 -23.95 -47.00 26.29
C ALA A 8 -24.23 -45.72 27.10
N ALA A 9 -24.64 -44.67 26.40
CA ALA A 9 -25.18 -43.46 27.02
C ALA A 9 -26.59 -43.19 26.48
N THR A 10 -27.49 -43.17 27.46
CA THR A 10 -28.94 -42.97 27.43
C THR A 10 -29.35 -41.62 26.83
N ALA A 11 -30.44 -41.62 26.05
CA ALA A 11 -31.12 -40.44 25.52
C ALA A 11 -31.83 -39.62 26.62
N PRO A 12 -32.17 -38.35 26.32
CA PRO A 12 -33.48 -37.87 26.75
C PRO A 12 -34.26 -37.14 25.64
N ALA A 13 -35.52 -37.56 25.54
CA ALA A 13 -36.76 -36.80 25.37
C ALA A 13 -36.78 -35.55 24.47
N ALA A 14 -37.59 -35.67 23.41
CA ALA A 14 -38.12 -34.56 22.63
C ALA A 14 -39.01 -33.64 23.50
N PRO A 15 -38.91 -32.30 23.37
CA PRO A 15 -39.90 -31.40 23.94
C PRO A 15 -41.15 -31.32 23.05
N THR A 16 -42.29 -31.48 23.70
CA THR A 16 -43.65 -31.29 23.18
C THR A 16 -43.92 -29.85 22.75
N SER A 17 -44.59 -29.68 21.62
CA SER A 17 -45.11 -28.40 21.13
C SER A 17 -46.12 -27.78 22.10
N PRO A 18 -46.00 -26.48 22.45
CA PRO A 18 -47.11 -25.75 23.04
C PRO A 18 -48.03 -25.18 21.96
N GLU A 19 -49.32 -25.40 22.19
CA GLU A 19 -50.48 -24.95 21.47
C GLU A 19 -50.50 -23.42 21.27
N ALA A 20 -50.70 -22.97 20.03
CA ALA A 20 -50.78 -21.55 19.69
C ALA A 20 -52.15 -20.98 20.10
N THR A 21 -52.22 -20.40 21.30
CA THR A 21 -53.29 -19.49 21.67
C THR A 21 -53.04 -18.13 21.03
N THR A 22 -53.91 -17.73 20.09
CA THR A 22 -53.92 -16.40 19.48
C THR A 22 -54.39 -15.35 20.50
N PRO A 23 -53.57 -14.33 20.86
CA PRO A 23 -54.08 -13.18 21.61
C PRO A 23 -54.85 -12.22 20.68
N PRO A 24 -55.82 -11.45 21.20
CA PRO A 24 -56.58 -10.50 20.39
C PRO A 24 -55.67 -9.39 19.84
N ILE A 25 -55.95 -8.99 18.61
CA ILE A 25 -55.29 -7.90 17.88
C ILE A 25 -55.49 -6.60 18.68
N GLY A 26 -54.48 -6.24 19.46
CA GLY A 26 -54.35 -4.96 20.15
C GLY A 26 -53.27 -4.12 19.46
N GLU A 27 -53.72 -3.03 18.84
CA GLU A 27 -53.00 -1.78 18.60
C GLU A 27 -51.51 -1.85 18.19
N ILE A 28 -51.24 -1.70 16.89
CA ILE A 28 -49.89 -1.48 16.36
C ILE A 28 -49.49 -0.04 16.71
N GLY A 29 -48.95 0.14 17.91
CA GLY A 29 -48.12 1.31 18.21
C GLY A 29 -46.88 1.32 17.31
N PRO A 30 -46.33 2.50 16.95
CA PRO A 30 -45.14 2.55 16.11
C PRO A 30 -44.00 1.77 16.77
N ILE A 31 -43.44 0.80 16.05
CA ILE A 31 -42.23 0.07 16.45
C ILE A 31 -41.09 1.09 16.43
N VAL A 32 -40.88 1.80 17.54
CA VAL A 32 -39.65 2.54 17.77
C VAL A 32 -38.62 1.49 18.16
N PRO A 33 -37.61 1.21 17.32
CA PRO A 33 -36.59 0.24 17.69
C PRO A 33 -35.89 0.72 18.96
N PRO A 34 -35.54 -0.19 19.90
CA PRO A 34 -34.81 0.18 21.10
C PRO A 34 -33.54 0.96 20.70
N GLU A 35 -33.23 2.03 21.42
CA GLU A 35 -32.18 2.99 21.06
C GLU A 35 -30.81 2.31 20.80
N ASP A 36 -30.58 1.16 21.44
CA ASP A 36 -29.44 0.26 21.20
C ASP A 36 -29.27 -0.15 19.72
N ASN A 37 -30.38 -0.36 19.00
CA ASN A 37 -30.35 -0.73 17.59
C ASN A 37 -30.02 0.47 16.70
N ARG A 38 -30.46 1.68 17.08
CA ARG A 38 -30.14 2.91 16.34
C ARG A 38 -28.66 3.26 16.47
N ALA A 39 -28.10 3.17 17.67
CA ALA A 39 -26.69 3.37 17.92
C ALA A 39 -25.81 2.34 17.20
N ALA A 40 -26.16 1.04 17.27
CA ALA A 40 -25.44 -0.02 16.58
C ALA A 40 -25.46 0.16 15.05
N ARG A 41 -26.61 0.55 14.48
CA ARG A 41 -26.74 0.84 13.04
C ARG A 41 -25.92 2.04 12.60
N ALA A 42 -25.89 3.10 13.41
CA ALA A 42 -25.08 4.29 13.15
C ALA A 42 -23.58 3.95 13.19
N LEU A 43 -23.13 3.20 14.20
CA LEU A 43 -21.74 2.75 14.30
C LEU A 43 -21.35 1.87 13.10
N ALA A 44 -22.20 0.92 12.71
CA ALA A 44 -21.96 0.07 11.54
C ALA A 44 -21.94 0.87 10.22
N ALA A 45 -22.74 1.92 10.11
CA ALA A 45 -22.72 2.82 8.95
C ALA A 45 -21.41 3.62 8.87
N LEU A 46 -20.92 4.15 9.99
CA LEU A 46 -19.63 4.85 10.07
C LEU A 46 -18.45 3.90 9.78
N GLN A 47 -18.51 2.65 10.25
CA GLN A 47 -17.51 1.63 9.93
C GLN A 47 -17.51 1.27 8.43
N ARG A 48 -18.69 1.17 7.80
CA ARG A 48 -18.81 0.95 6.35
C ARG A 48 -18.35 2.17 5.54
N GLY A 49 -18.62 3.39 6.00
CA GLY A 49 -18.13 4.64 5.42
C GLY A 49 -16.61 4.68 5.41
N ARG A 50 -15.99 4.51 6.59
CA ARG A 50 -14.53 4.41 6.71
C ARG A 50 -13.91 3.31 5.84
N ARG A 51 -14.55 2.12 5.74
CA ARG A 51 -14.06 1.04 4.87
C ARG A 51 -14.14 1.41 3.38
N ARG A 52 -15.13 2.20 2.96
CA ARG A 52 -15.28 2.66 1.57
C ARG A 52 -14.34 3.81 1.23
N GLU A 53 -14.13 4.74 2.15
CA GLU A 53 -13.14 5.82 1.99
C GLU A 53 -11.73 5.24 1.87
N ASN A 54 -11.38 4.30 2.75
CA ASN A 54 -10.08 3.60 2.71
C ASN A 54 -9.90 2.64 1.52
N ARG A 55 -10.94 2.41 0.69
CA ARG A 55 -10.83 1.57 -0.52
C ARG A 55 -10.08 2.28 -1.64
N TRP A 56 -10.05 3.62 -1.61
CA TRP A 56 -9.25 4.44 -2.52
C TRP A 56 -7.78 4.54 -2.08
N ASP A 57 -7.48 4.15 -0.83
CA ASP A 57 -6.14 4.01 -0.23
C ASP A 57 -5.73 2.54 -0.04
N GLU A 58 -6.44 1.57 -0.66
CA GLU A 58 -6.03 0.17 -0.53
C GLU A 58 -4.73 0.00 -1.33
N PRO A 59 -3.59 -0.28 -0.69
CA PRO A 59 -2.33 -0.20 -1.39
C PRO A 59 -2.28 -1.31 -2.44
N ALA A 60 -2.10 -0.89 -3.69
CA ALA A 60 -2.20 -1.73 -4.87
C ALA A 60 -1.01 -2.70 -4.98
N PRO A 61 -1.13 -3.78 -5.77
CA PRO A 61 0.03 -4.54 -6.24
C PRO A 61 1.05 -3.62 -6.90
N CYS A 62 2.31 -4.04 -6.92
CA CYS A 62 3.39 -3.24 -7.50
C CYS A 62 3.07 -2.96 -8.99
N PRO A 63 3.08 -1.70 -9.44
CA PRO A 63 2.77 -1.38 -10.83
C PRO A 63 3.83 -1.92 -11.81
N SER A 64 5.07 -2.13 -11.34
CA SER A 64 6.20 -2.54 -12.17
C SER A 64 6.30 -4.06 -12.34
N CYS A 65 6.03 -4.85 -11.30
CA CYS A 65 6.17 -6.32 -11.33
C CYS A 65 4.91 -7.10 -10.98
N GLY A 66 3.84 -6.44 -10.53
CA GLY A 66 2.58 -7.07 -10.13
C GLY A 66 2.60 -7.75 -8.76
N HIS A 67 3.69 -7.65 -7.98
CA HIS A 67 3.78 -8.28 -6.67
C HIS A 67 2.69 -7.74 -5.71
N ASP A 68 1.93 -8.66 -5.12
CA ASP A 68 0.98 -8.40 -4.04
C ASP A 68 1.42 -9.14 -2.77
N PRO A 69 1.78 -8.42 -1.69
CA PRO A 69 2.12 -9.04 -0.41
C PRO A 69 0.98 -9.87 0.21
N GLY A 70 -0.26 -9.70 -0.24
CA GLY A 70 -1.41 -10.52 0.21
C GLY A 70 -1.93 -10.19 1.61
N HIS A 71 -1.27 -9.27 2.34
CA HIS A 71 -1.72 -8.76 3.63
C HIS A 71 -1.53 -7.24 3.74
N ARG A 72 -2.39 -6.58 4.55
CA ARG A 72 -2.42 -5.11 4.67
C ARG A 72 -1.07 -4.51 5.09
N GLY A 73 -0.38 -5.13 6.05
CA GLY A 73 0.91 -4.64 6.54
C GLY A 73 1.98 -4.61 5.44
N GLY A 74 2.06 -5.67 4.62
CA GLY A 74 3.01 -5.76 3.51
C GLY A 74 2.66 -4.76 2.41
N ARG A 75 1.36 -4.59 2.11
CA ARG A 75 0.90 -3.56 1.17
C ARG A 75 1.24 -2.13 1.62
N LEU A 76 1.17 -1.84 2.92
CA LEU A 76 1.58 -0.53 3.45
C LEU A 76 3.10 -0.31 3.32
N ALA A 77 3.91 -1.33 3.62
CA ALA A 77 5.36 -1.27 3.42
C ALA A 77 5.70 -1.08 1.93
N GLN A 78 5.07 -1.86 1.04
CA GLN A 78 5.23 -1.70 -0.41
C GLN A 78 4.83 -0.29 -0.88
N HIS A 79 3.77 0.30 -0.33
CA HIS A 79 3.40 1.67 -0.67
C HIS A 79 4.49 2.68 -0.31
N GLN A 80 5.20 2.49 0.80
CA GLN A 80 6.33 3.34 1.19
C GLN A 80 7.50 3.19 0.19
N ASP A 81 7.83 1.95 -0.19
CA ASP A 81 8.85 1.69 -1.22
C ASP A 81 8.49 2.37 -2.55
N LEU A 82 7.21 2.33 -2.94
CA LEU A 82 6.72 2.94 -4.17
C LEU A 82 6.69 4.48 -4.14
N GLN A 83 6.86 5.14 -2.99
CA GLN A 83 7.07 6.59 -2.95
C GLN A 83 8.48 7.00 -3.40
N ILE A 84 9.42 6.04 -3.42
CA ILE A 84 10.78 6.29 -3.88
C ILE A 84 10.76 6.44 -5.40
N SER A 85 11.32 7.55 -5.88
CA SER A 85 11.47 7.81 -7.31
C SER A 85 12.78 7.22 -7.82
N TRP A 86 12.68 6.31 -8.78
CA TRP A 86 13.82 5.75 -9.48
C TRP A 86 13.96 6.42 -10.84
N LEU A 87 15.17 6.79 -11.21
CA LEU A 87 15.47 7.43 -12.48
C LEU A 87 16.20 6.42 -13.37
N GLU A 88 15.56 6.12 -14.50
CA GLU A 88 15.98 5.06 -15.44
C GLU A 88 15.89 5.57 -16.89
N PRO A 89 16.66 4.97 -17.82
CA PRO A 89 16.51 5.26 -19.24
C PRO A 89 15.09 4.93 -19.71
N ASP A 90 14.53 5.77 -20.56
CA ASP A 90 13.24 5.50 -21.21
C ASP A 90 13.39 4.23 -22.07
N PRO A 91 12.61 3.17 -21.79
CA PRO A 91 12.66 1.95 -22.58
C PRO A 91 12.01 2.10 -23.96
N SER A 92 11.33 3.22 -24.22
CA SER A 92 10.61 3.46 -25.48
C SER A 92 11.56 3.86 -26.60
N ASP A 93 11.45 3.19 -27.75
CA ASP A 93 12.22 3.54 -28.95
C ASP A 93 11.87 4.92 -29.53
N ASP A 94 10.73 5.50 -29.13
CA ASP A 94 10.26 6.83 -29.57
C ASP A 94 11.10 7.99 -29.00
N ASN A 95 11.83 7.75 -27.91
CA ASN A 95 12.65 8.77 -27.25
C ASN A 95 14.03 8.17 -26.87
N PRO A 96 14.88 7.87 -27.86
CA PRO A 96 16.18 7.27 -27.61
C PRO A 96 17.03 8.22 -26.78
N GLY A 97 17.44 7.76 -25.59
CA GLY A 97 18.13 8.61 -24.61
C GLY A 97 17.18 9.48 -23.80
N GLY A 98 15.90 9.12 -23.68
CA GLY A 98 14.99 9.67 -22.69
C GLY A 98 15.27 9.15 -21.28
N MET A 99 14.69 9.80 -20.28
CA MET A 99 14.69 9.32 -18.89
C MET A 99 13.28 9.33 -18.34
N VAL A 100 12.92 8.29 -17.60
CA VAL A 100 11.62 8.12 -16.97
C VAL A 100 11.76 8.00 -15.45
N VAL A 101 10.70 8.35 -14.73
CA VAL A 101 10.57 8.02 -13.31
C VAL A 101 9.86 6.69 -13.22
N ALA A 102 10.49 5.73 -12.58
CA ALA A 102 9.94 4.44 -12.23
C ALA A 102 9.77 4.32 -10.71
N HIS A 103 8.93 3.37 -10.31
CA HIS A 103 8.66 3.07 -8.91
C HIS A 103 8.74 1.55 -8.73
N HIS A 104 9.60 1.11 -7.82
CA HIS A 104 9.85 -0.31 -7.60
C HIS A 104 9.49 -0.71 -6.19
N CYS A 105 8.97 -1.93 -6.02
CA CYS A 105 8.88 -2.52 -4.69
C CYS A 105 10.21 -3.22 -4.34
N THR A 106 10.34 -3.65 -3.08
CA THR A 106 11.50 -4.42 -2.62
C THR A 106 11.83 -5.64 -3.51
N GLU A 107 10.86 -6.27 -4.16
CA GLU A 107 11.07 -7.46 -5.01
C GLU A 107 11.66 -7.14 -6.40
N CYS A 108 11.35 -5.97 -6.97
CA CYS A 108 11.75 -5.62 -8.34
C CYS A 108 12.73 -4.46 -8.42
N GLN A 109 13.12 -3.88 -7.29
CA GLN A 109 14.07 -2.78 -7.30
C GLN A 109 15.42 -3.21 -7.89
N PRO A 110 16.09 -2.34 -8.65
CA PRO A 110 17.45 -2.58 -9.12
C PRO A 110 18.39 -2.87 -7.97
N ALA A 111 19.24 -3.89 -8.11
CA ALA A 111 20.24 -4.24 -7.10
C ALA A 111 21.29 -3.11 -6.93
N GLN A 112 21.59 -2.40 -8.01
CA GLN A 112 22.55 -1.31 -8.05
C GLN A 112 21.79 0.01 -7.95
N ARG A 113 22.17 0.80 -6.95
CA ARG A 113 21.51 2.04 -6.56
C ARG A 113 22.53 3.13 -6.29
N PHE A 114 22.26 4.32 -6.81
CA PHE A 114 23.05 5.51 -6.52
C PHE A 114 22.10 6.67 -6.19
N PRO A 115 22.00 7.09 -4.92
CA PRO A 115 21.12 8.19 -4.54
C PRO A 115 21.68 9.52 -5.04
N ILE A 116 20.83 10.34 -5.67
CA ILE A 116 21.17 11.72 -5.97
C ILE A 116 20.73 12.56 -4.79
N THR A 117 21.68 13.11 -4.04
CA THR A 117 21.43 13.88 -2.83
C THR A 117 21.52 15.38 -3.09
N CYS A 118 20.64 16.14 -2.44
CA CYS A 118 20.77 17.58 -2.38
C CYS A 118 21.98 17.97 -1.51
N ALA A 119 22.65 19.07 -1.85
CA ALA A 119 23.78 19.60 -1.09
C ALA A 119 23.35 20.22 0.26
N ASP A 120 22.06 20.54 0.44
CA ASP A 120 21.52 20.90 1.76
C ASP A 120 21.47 19.65 2.66
N PRO A 121 22.18 19.64 3.81
CA PRO A 121 22.27 18.48 4.69
C PRO A 121 20.96 18.10 5.38
N HIS A 122 19.92 18.95 5.32
CA HIS A 122 18.58 18.64 5.85
C HIS A 122 17.62 18.14 4.77
N CYS A 123 18.09 18.06 3.52
CA CYS A 123 17.30 17.60 2.39
C CYS A 123 17.66 16.15 2.04
N ASP A 124 16.88 15.21 2.56
CA ASP A 124 16.93 13.79 2.17
C ASP A 124 16.08 13.49 0.93
N ASN A 125 15.75 14.50 0.12
CA ASN A 125 14.91 14.34 -1.05
C ASN A 125 15.73 14.30 -2.33
N GLY A 126 15.52 13.25 -3.13
CA GLY A 126 16.15 13.10 -4.44
C GLY A 126 15.86 11.74 -5.08
N PRO A 127 15.93 11.64 -6.41
CA PRO A 127 15.73 10.38 -7.11
C PRO A 127 16.93 9.44 -6.89
N ILE A 128 16.68 8.14 -7.06
CA ILE A 128 17.71 7.11 -7.03
C ILE A 128 17.98 6.64 -8.46
N LEU A 129 19.23 6.61 -8.89
CA LEU A 129 19.61 5.95 -10.13
C LEU A 129 19.58 4.44 -9.95
N GLY A 130 19.00 3.73 -10.93
CA GLY A 130 18.98 2.28 -10.99
C GLY A 130 19.97 1.71 -12.01
N GLY A 131 20.40 0.45 -11.79
CA GLY A 131 21.05 -0.37 -12.81
C GLY A 131 22.38 0.21 -13.30
N GLN A 132 22.57 0.27 -14.62
CA GLN A 132 23.83 0.72 -15.22
C GLN A 132 24.16 2.18 -14.87
N LEU A 133 23.15 3.06 -14.82
CA LEU A 133 23.35 4.47 -14.43
C LEU A 133 23.94 4.59 -13.02
N ALA A 134 23.51 3.72 -12.10
CA ALA A 134 24.05 3.68 -10.75
C ALA A 134 25.50 3.20 -10.70
N ILE A 135 25.85 2.23 -11.54
CA ILE A 135 27.22 1.72 -11.66
C ILE A 135 28.13 2.82 -12.21
N ASP A 136 27.70 3.49 -13.29
CA ASP A 136 28.46 4.55 -13.93
C ASP A 136 28.68 5.74 -13.00
N ALA A 137 27.65 6.14 -12.24
CA ALA A 137 27.74 7.21 -11.25
C ALA A 137 28.62 6.86 -10.03
N ALA A 138 28.72 5.57 -9.68
CA ALA A 138 29.54 5.11 -8.56
C ALA A 138 31.02 4.93 -8.91
N ALA A 139 31.41 5.05 -10.18
CA ALA A 139 32.79 4.83 -10.59
C ALA A 139 33.74 5.94 -10.03
N PRO A 140 35.00 5.61 -9.67
CA PRO A 140 35.91 6.59 -9.09
C PRO A 140 36.17 7.78 -10.03
N GLY A 141 35.92 8.99 -9.53
CA GLY A 141 36.07 10.22 -10.32
C GLY A 141 35.01 10.40 -11.40
N ALA A 142 33.97 9.56 -11.42
CA ALA A 142 32.88 9.70 -12.36
C ALA A 142 32.06 10.96 -12.09
N GLN A 143 31.60 11.56 -13.18
CA GLN A 143 30.56 12.58 -13.16
C GLN A 143 29.23 11.90 -13.46
N LEU A 144 28.13 12.51 -13.01
CA LEU A 144 26.81 12.03 -13.37
C LEU A 144 26.66 12.00 -14.90
N PRO A 145 26.06 10.94 -15.47
CA PRO A 145 25.79 10.90 -16.90
C PRO A 145 25.06 12.16 -17.37
N GLU A 146 25.46 12.70 -18.52
CA GLU A 146 24.95 13.99 -19.03
C GLU A 146 23.41 14.00 -19.10
N LEU A 147 22.82 12.89 -19.50
CA LEU A 147 21.38 12.72 -19.60
C LEU A 147 20.66 12.86 -18.24
N VAL A 148 21.27 12.34 -17.16
CA VAL A 148 20.76 12.51 -15.79
C VAL A 148 20.80 13.98 -15.41
N TYR A 149 21.90 14.67 -15.74
CA TYR A 149 22.04 16.09 -15.47
C TYR A 149 20.98 16.94 -16.18
N TRP A 150 20.76 16.69 -17.48
CA TRP A 150 19.72 17.37 -18.26
C TRP A 150 18.32 17.15 -17.67
N TRP A 151 18.03 15.92 -17.26
CA TRP A 151 16.75 15.60 -16.63
C TRP A 151 16.56 16.35 -15.31
N LEU A 152 17.59 16.39 -14.46
CA LEU A 152 17.58 17.10 -13.18
C LEU A 152 17.38 18.61 -13.41
N ALA A 153 18.16 19.22 -14.31
CA ALA A 153 18.08 20.63 -14.64
C ALA A 153 16.68 21.03 -15.13
N ARG A 154 16.05 20.20 -15.98
CA ARG A 154 14.68 20.43 -16.47
C ARG A 154 13.65 20.40 -15.34
N ARG A 155 13.93 19.70 -14.24
CA ARG A 155 13.11 19.67 -13.03
C ARG A 155 13.52 20.70 -11.98
N GLY A 156 14.33 21.68 -12.36
CA GLY A 156 14.71 22.80 -11.51
C GLY A 156 15.82 22.50 -10.52
N TRP A 157 16.48 21.34 -10.63
CA TRP A 157 17.73 21.14 -9.90
C TRP A 157 18.80 22.08 -10.44
N ARG A 158 19.63 22.60 -9.53
CA ARG A 158 20.73 23.50 -9.86
C ARG A 158 22.05 22.88 -9.45
N ASP A 159 23.03 22.99 -10.31
CA ASP A 159 24.40 22.64 -9.98
C ASP A 159 25.12 23.86 -9.43
N THR A 160 25.68 23.72 -8.23
CA THR A 160 26.35 24.79 -7.50
C THR A 160 27.75 24.35 -7.12
N ALA A 161 28.58 25.29 -6.65
CA ALA A 161 29.90 24.94 -6.14
C ALA A 161 29.88 23.96 -4.95
N ALA A 162 28.75 23.87 -4.22
CA ALA A 162 28.54 22.92 -3.13
C ALA A 162 27.98 21.56 -3.60
N GLY A 163 27.63 21.43 -4.88
CA GLY A 163 26.96 20.26 -5.46
C GLY A 163 25.55 20.56 -5.97
N LEU A 164 24.80 19.50 -6.23
CA LEU A 164 23.43 19.58 -6.74
C LEU A 164 22.45 20.04 -5.67
N VAL A 165 21.58 20.98 -5.99
CA VAL A 165 20.54 21.51 -5.11
C VAL A 165 19.17 21.28 -5.75
N CYS A 166 18.23 20.72 -5.00
CA CYS A 166 16.90 20.40 -5.49
C CYS A 166 16.01 21.67 -5.55
N PRO A 167 14.94 21.69 -6.38
CA PRO A 167 14.14 22.91 -6.61
C PRO A 167 13.50 23.51 -5.35
N GLU A 168 13.25 22.71 -4.32
CA GLU A 168 12.70 23.16 -3.04
C GLU A 168 13.72 23.95 -2.20
N HIS A 169 15.02 23.80 -2.49
CA HIS A 169 16.13 24.43 -1.76
C HIS A 169 17.04 25.29 -2.66
N ALA A 170 16.66 25.50 -3.91
CA ALA A 170 17.46 26.09 -4.99
C ALA A 170 17.48 27.63 -5.02
#